data_AF-A0A4R3XU14-F1
#
_entry.id   AF-A0A4R3XU14-F1
#
_cell.length_a   1.000
_cell.length_b   1.000
_cell.length_c   1.000
_cell.angle_alpha   90.00
_cell.angle_beta   90.00
_cell.angle_gamma   90.00
#
_symmetry.space_group_name_H-M   'P 1'
#
loop_
_entity.id
_entity.type
_entity.pdbx_description
1 polymer ?
#
loop_
_entity_poly.entity_id
_entity_poly.type
_entity_poly.pdbx_seq_one_letter_code
_entity_poly.pdbx_strand_id
1 'polypeptide(L)'
;MKTAFLKTPVEPELLAGFMAFSASNDLSPSVALRRVIFHVLTQAGYTINDYDPTKERSNDYAQWARRRREKIDSYGAQPILIARVTPGMKDVFDTYAKANAETTPVRLKNLVQKVVQSANLNTAEMVPVKIPEPRTERVTTGFSKSEMKEMRLHAENFGSVREWLVALARSRILPEVPQFSTKEIQVLYASNRELWAIGRNLNQIAHAINLDIKQTGRLESSVSRLKELDELKAAIDIHTSHVMKVCNASLDRWKS
;
A
#
# COMPACT_ATOMS: atom_id res chain seq x y z
N MET A 1 1.48 -23.29 17.42
CA MET A 1 1.71 -22.14 18.33
C MET A 1 0.66 -21.07 18.05
N LYS A 2 -0.04 -20.57 19.08
CA LYS A 2 -0.96 -19.43 18.93
C LYS A 2 -0.15 -18.19 18.51
N THR A 3 -0.63 -17.47 17.50
CA THR A 3 0.01 -16.25 17.01
C THR A 3 -0.41 -15.07 17.89
N ALA A 4 0.53 -14.27 18.39
CA ALA A 4 0.24 -13.07 19.16
C ALA A 4 0.43 -11.81 18.30
N PHE A 5 -0.21 -10.71 18.71
CA PHE A 5 -0.11 -9.43 18.03
C PHE A 5 0.09 -8.30 19.04
N LEU A 6 1.00 -7.39 18.71
CA LEU A 6 1.11 -6.08 19.33
C LEU A 6 0.54 -5.07 18.35
N LYS A 7 -0.40 -4.24 18.82
CA LYS A 7 -1.06 -3.24 18.00
C LYS A 7 -1.20 -1.94 18.77
N THR A 8 -0.97 -0.83 18.09
CA THR A 8 -1.22 0.51 18.65
C THR A 8 -1.81 1.42 17.59
N PRO A 9 -2.87 2.19 17.91
CA PRO A 9 -3.25 3.32 17.08
C PRO A 9 -2.15 4.38 17.15
N VAL A 10 -1.87 5.02 16.02
CA VAL A 10 -0.89 6.11 15.90
C VAL A 10 -1.42 7.20 15.01
N GLU A 11 -0.90 8.42 15.16
CA GLU A 11 -1.17 9.50 14.23
C GLU A 11 -0.66 9.14 12.82
N PRO A 12 -1.33 9.62 11.74
CA PRO A 12 -0.89 9.37 10.36
C PRO A 12 0.55 9.78 10.08
N GLU A 13 1.01 10.88 10.69
CA GLU A 13 2.38 11.40 10.56
C GLU A 13 3.41 10.45 11.17
N LEU A 14 3.13 9.97 12.39
CA LEU A 14 3.99 9.01 13.08
C LEU A 14 4.03 7.67 12.34
N LEU A 15 2.90 7.25 11.77
CA LEU A 15 2.82 6.08 10.91
C LEU A 15 3.70 6.25 9.67
N ALA A 16 3.63 7.40 8.98
CA ALA A 16 4.44 7.69 7.80
C ALA A 16 5.94 7.70 8.13
N GLY A 17 6.34 8.36 9.22
CA GLY A 17 7.74 8.38 9.68
C GLY A 17 8.27 6.97 9.98
N PHE A 18 7.47 6.13 10.63
CA PHE A 18 7.87 4.74 10.90
C PHE A 18 7.94 3.89 9.63
N MET A 19 7.09 4.16 8.64
CA MET A 19 7.17 3.52 7.31
C MET A 19 8.45 3.92 6.59
N ALA A 20 8.85 5.20 6.63
CA ALA A 20 10.13 5.64 6.08
C ALA A 20 11.32 4.96 6.78
N PHE A 21 11.31 4.89 8.11
CA PHE A 21 12.32 4.13 8.85
C PHE A 21 12.39 2.66 8.40
N SER A 22 11.23 2.02 8.22
CA SER A 22 11.14 0.64 7.74
C SER A 22 11.69 0.49 6.32
N ALA A 23 11.41 1.47 5.44
CA ALA A 23 11.91 1.53 4.08
C ALA A 23 13.43 1.68 4.01
N SER A 24 14.00 2.59 4.80
CA SER A 24 15.44 2.85 4.84
C SER A 24 16.25 1.63 5.31
N ASN A 25 15.62 0.77 6.12
CA ASN A 25 16.22 -0.48 6.59
C ASN A 25 15.86 -1.70 5.73
N ASP A 26 15.04 -1.52 4.68
CA ASP A 26 14.49 -2.57 3.82
C ASP A 26 13.80 -3.72 4.57
N LEU A 27 13.05 -3.36 5.63
CA LEU A 27 12.30 -4.28 6.47
C LEU A 27 10.82 -3.98 6.40
N SER A 28 9.95 -5.00 6.35
CA SER A 28 8.51 -4.74 6.53
C SER A 28 8.25 -4.09 7.90
N PRO A 29 7.23 -3.23 8.07
CA PRO A 29 6.94 -2.57 9.34
C PRO A 29 6.72 -3.53 10.51
N SER A 30 6.16 -4.72 10.27
CA SER A 30 6.03 -5.74 11.31
C SER A 30 7.37 -6.33 11.73
N VAL A 31 8.34 -6.46 10.81
CA VAL A 31 9.70 -6.95 11.08
C VAL A 31 10.49 -5.86 11.79
N ALA A 32 10.46 -4.62 11.26
CA ALA A 32 11.09 -3.46 11.87
C ALA A 32 10.64 -3.29 13.33
N LEU A 33 9.33 -3.36 13.60
CA LEU A 33 8.81 -3.21 14.95
C LEU A 33 9.29 -4.33 15.90
N ARG A 34 9.35 -5.58 15.43
CA ARG A 34 9.91 -6.68 16.24
C ARG A 34 11.39 -6.47 16.56
N ARG A 35 12.20 -6.05 15.60
CA ARG A 35 13.63 -5.77 15.86
C ARG A 35 13.82 -4.66 16.86
N VAL A 36 13.07 -3.56 16.72
CA VAL A 36 13.14 -2.45 17.69
C VAL A 36 12.74 -2.93 19.09
N ILE A 37 11.62 -3.65 19.21
CA ILE A 37 11.16 -4.19 20.50
C ILE A 37 12.24 -5.11 21.11
N PHE A 38 12.78 -6.03 20.32
CA PHE A 38 13.84 -6.94 20.78
C PHE A 38 15.09 -6.17 21.26
N HIS A 39 15.51 -5.15 20.52
CA HIS A 39 16.66 -4.34 20.89
C HIS A 39 16.42 -3.59 22.21
N VAL A 40 15.26 -2.96 22.38
CA VAL A 40 14.91 -2.22 23.60
C VAL A 40 14.79 -3.16 24.80
N LEU A 41 14.18 -4.34 24.62
CA LEU A 41 14.07 -5.34 25.69
C LEU A 41 15.43 -5.88 26.10
N THR A 42 16.31 -6.15 25.13
CA THR A 42 17.68 -6.60 25.40
C THR A 42 18.48 -5.52 26.15
N GLN A 43 18.36 -4.24 25.76
CA GLN A 43 19.00 -3.14 26.49
C GLN A 43 18.46 -2.96 27.91
N ALA A 44 17.18 -3.26 28.12
CA ALA A 44 16.54 -3.24 29.43
C ALA A 44 16.79 -4.51 30.27
N GLY A 45 17.59 -5.47 29.78
CA GLY A 45 17.95 -6.69 30.50
C GLY A 45 16.93 -7.83 30.42
N TYR A 46 15.95 -7.75 29.51
CA TYR A 46 14.95 -8.79 29.31
C TYR A 46 15.39 -9.78 28.22
N THR A 47 15.24 -11.08 28.49
CA THR A 47 15.57 -12.16 27.55
C THR A 47 14.32 -12.70 26.85
N ILE A 48 14.37 -12.86 25.53
CA ILE A 48 13.29 -13.44 24.72
C ILE A 48 13.82 -14.72 24.07
N ASN A 49 13.47 -15.88 24.62
CA ASN A 49 13.99 -17.17 24.18
C ASN A 49 13.31 -17.71 22.91
N ASP A 50 12.12 -17.20 22.58
CA ASP A 50 11.29 -17.70 21.48
C ASP A 50 11.39 -16.85 20.20
N TYR A 51 12.26 -15.83 20.17
CA TYR A 51 12.44 -14.92 19.04
C TYR A 51 13.92 -14.82 18.65
N ASP A 52 14.19 -14.98 17.35
CA ASP A 52 15.51 -14.87 16.76
C ASP A 52 15.50 -13.82 15.63
N PRO A 53 16.15 -12.65 15.81
CA PRO A 53 16.13 -11.56 14.83
C PRO A 53 16.88 -11.90 13.53
N THR A 54 17.76 -12.91 13.55
CA THR A 54 18.57 -13.30 12.37
C THR A 54 17.78 -14.15 11.38
N LYS A 55 16.71 -14.81 11.85
CA LYS A 55 15.80 -15.63 11.01
C LYS A 55 14.71 -14.81 10.33
N GLU A 56 14.67 -13.51 10.56
CA GLU A 56 13.66 -12.64 9.96
C GLU A 56 13.97 -12.38 8.48
N ARG A 57 12.90 -12.28 7.67
CA ARG A 57 13.00 -11.88 6.28
C ARG A 57 13.45 -10.42 6.19
N SER A 58 14.58 -10.18 5.53
CA SER A 58 15.01 -8.87 5.03
C SER A 58 14.63 -8.71 3.56
N ASN A 59 14.73 -7.48 3.04
CA ASN A 59 14.48 -7.11 1.65
C ASN A 59 13.05 -7.35 1.16
N ASP A 60 12.08 -7.19 2.07
CA ASP A 60 10.65 -7.45 1.82
C ASP A 60 9.82 -6.15 1.85
N TYR A 61 10.43 -4.98 2.04
CA TYR A 61 9.66 -3.73 2.18
C TYR A 61 8.89 -3.38 0.90
N ALA A 62 9.52 -3.47 -0.27
CA ALA A 62 8.88 -3.18 -1.55
C ALA A 62 7.67 -4.10 -1.83
N GLN A 63 7.81 -5.40 -1.56
CA GLN A 63 6.71 -6.36 -1.71
C GLN A 63 5.59 -6.12 -0.69
N TRP A 64 5.96 -5.79 0.56
CA TRP A 64 5.00 -5.43 1.60
C TRP A 64 4.22 -4.16 1.25
N ALA A 65 4.89 -3.11 0.80
CA ALA A 65 4.29 -1.82 0.48
C ALA A 65 3.25 -1.93 -0.65
N ARG A 66 3.54 -2.77 -1.66
CA ARG A 66 2.60 -3.08 -2.75
C ARG A 66 1.31 -3.75 -2.24
N ARG A 67 1.43 -4.80 -1.41
CA ARG A 67 0.27 -5.49 -0.80
C ARG A 67 -0.53 -4.58 0.15
N ARG A 68 0.13 -3.62 0.79
CA ARG A 68 -0.49 -2.66 1.71
C ARG A 68 -1.36 -1.65 0.95
N ARG A 69 -0.87 -1.11 -0.17
CA ARG A 69 -1.59 -0.13 -1.00
C ARG A 69 -2.95 -0.68 -1.46
N GLU A 70 -2.98 -1.93 -1.93
CA GLU A 70 -4.21 -2.63 -2.33
C GLU A 70 -5.25 -2.79 -1.20
N LYS A 71 -4.79 -2.96 0.05
CA LYS A 71 -5.68 -3.05 1.22
C LYS A 71 -6.16 -1.69 1.74
N ILE A 72 -5.38 -0.63 1.53
CA ILE A 72 -5.75 0.74 1.92
C ILE A 72 -6.88 1.25 1.01
N ASP A 73 -6.76 1.02 -0.30
CA ASP A 73 -7.76 1.43 -1.29
C ASP A 73 -9.13 0.76 -1.10
N SER A 74 -9.19 -0.37 -0.40
CA SER A 74 -10.41 -1.18 -0.22
C SER A 74 -11.16 -0.98 1.10
N TYR A 75 -10.49 -0.55 2.19
CA TYR A 75 -11.12 -0.53 3.52
C TYR A 75 -11.04 0.80 4.29
N GLY A 76 -10.38 1.84 3.75
CA GLY A 76 -10.15 3.09 4.47
C GLY A 76 -9.19 2.86 5.65
N ALA A 77 -8.01 3.48 5.60
CA ALA A 77 -6.96 3.19 6.57
C ALA A 77 -7.32 3.71 7.98
N GLN A 78 -7.52 2.80 8.93
CA GLN A 78 -7.26 3.13 10.34
C GLN A 78 -5.73 3.13 10.55
N PRO A 79 -5.13 4.18 11.12
CA PRO A 79 -3.68 4.28 11.30
C PRO A 79 -3.25 3.43 12.51
N ILE A 80 -3.26 2.11 12.34
CA ILE A 80 -2.85 1.14 13.35
C ILE A 80 -1.52 0.53 12.92
N LEU A 81 -0.51 0.61 13.79
CA LEU A 81 0.70 -0.20 13.69
C LEU A 81 0.44 -1.57 14.29
N ILE A 82 0.74 -2.63 13.54
CA ILE A 82 0.54 -4.01 13.97
C ILE A 82 1.81 -4.80 13.71
N ALA A 83 2.32 -5.47 14.74
CA ALA A 83 3.34 -6.49 14.61
C ALA A 83 2.81 -7.86 15.04
N ARG A 84 3.03 -8.84 14.18
CA ARG A 84 2.87 -10.25 14.54
C ARG A 84 4.06 -10.64 15.41
N VAL A 85 3.84 -11.09 16.64
CA VAL A 85 4.90 -11.44 17.59
C VAL A 85 4.70 -12.85 18.14
N THR A 86 5.76 -13.41 18.73
CA THR A 86 5.67 -14.65 19.49
C THR A 86 4.96 -14.39 20.83
N PRO A 87 4.30 -15.40 21.43
CA PRO A 87 3.65 -15.22 22.73
C PRO A 87 4.62 -14.78 23.83
N GLY A 88 5.82 -15.35 23.91
CA GLY A 88 6.81 -14.98 24.92
C GLY A 88 7.29 -13.55 24.77
N MET A 89 7.54 -13.09 23.54
CA MET A 89 7.87 -11.69 23.27
C MET A 89 6.76 -10.73 23.72
N LYS A 90 5.49 -11.10 23.56
CA LYS A 90 4.36 -10.29 24.02
C LYS A 90 4.33 -10.20 25.56
N ASP A 91 4.48 -11.33 26.25
CA ASP A 91 4.42 -11.39 27.71
C ASP A 91 5.59 -10.61 28.36
N VAL A 92 6.78 -10.72 27.77
CA VAL A 92 7.96 -9.95 28.18
C VAL A 92 7.74 -8.45 27.95
N PHE A 93 7.17 -8.07 26.80
CA PHE A 93 6.89 -6.67 26.50
C PHE A 93 5.79 -6.07 27.40
N ASP A 94 4.77 -6.87 27.75
CA ASP A 94 3.73 -6.46 28.71
C ASP A 94 4.33 -6.25 30.12
N THR A 95 5.28 -7.10 30.53
CA THR A 95 6.01 -6.95 31.79
C THR A 95 6.89 -5.69 31.78
N TYR A 96 7.58 -5.43 30.67
CA TYR A 96 8.37 -4.22 30.47
C TYR A 96 7.51 -2.94 30.50
N ALA A 97 6.33 -2.95 29.87
CA ALA A 97 5.41 -1.82 29.90
C ALA A 97 4.92 -1.52 31.33
N LYS A 98 4.53 -2.56 32.08
CA LYS A 98 4.12 -2.44 33.49
C LYS A 98 5.24 -1.90 34.39
N ALA A 99 6.48 -2.35 34.19
CA ALA A 99 7.64 -1.85 34.92
C ALA A 99 7.88 -0.34 34.71
N ASN A 100 7.40 0.21 33.59
CA ASN A 100 7.46 1.64 33.27
C ASN A 100 6.15 2.39 33.56
N ALA A 101 5.19 1.77 34.27
CA ALA A 101 3.87 2.33 34.58
C ALA A 101 3.03 2.76 33.36
N GLU A 102 3.29 2.17 32.18
CA GLU A 102 2.58 2.45 30.93
C GLU A 102 1.78 1.23 30.46
N THR A 103 0.70 1.46 29.69
CA THR A 103 0.00 0.37 29.00
C THR A 103 0.79 -0.07 27.77
N THR A 104 0.66 -1.34 27.37
CA THR A 104 1.37 -1.90 26.21
C THR A 104 1.24 -1.07 24.93
N PRO A 105 0.04 -0.57 24.54
CA PRO A 105 -0.10 0.27 23.36
C PRO A 105 0.60 1.63 23.49
N VAL A 106 0.50 2.28 24.67
CA VAL A 106 1.14 3.58 24.93
C VAL A 106 2.66 3.44 24.88
N ARG A 107 3.22 2.39 25.51
CA ARG A 107 4.67 2.12 25.47
C ARG A 107 5.15 1.88 24.05
N LEU A 108 4.39 1.12 23.27
CA LEU A 108 4.71 0.83 21.87
C LEU A 108 4.71 2.10 21.02
N LYS A 109 3.72 2.99 21.22
CA LYS A 109 3.65 4.28 20.55
C LYS A 109 4.87 5.16 20.90
N ASN A 110 5.19 5.30 22.18
CA ASN A 110 6.33 6.10 22.65
C ASN A 110 7.67 5.59 22.09
N LEU A 111 7.81 4.27 21.99
CA LEU A 111 8.99 3.62 21.40
C LEU A 111 9.11 3.92 19.91
N VAL A 112 8.00 3.85 19.15
CA VAL A 112 7.98 4.22 17.73
C VAL A 112 8.33 5.70 17.53
N GLN A 113 7.79 6.58 18.38
CA GLN A 113 8.09 8.02 18.33
C GLN A 113 9.58 8.30 18.54
N LYS A 114 10.23 7.64 19.51
CA LYS A 114 11.67 7.76 19.74
C LYS A 114 12.49 7.29 18.54
N VAL A 115 12.09 6.19 17.89
CA VAL A 115 12.79 5.68 16.69
C VAL A 115 12.70 6.68 15.55
N VAL A 116 11.50 7.20 15.26
CA VAL A 116 11.30 8.17 14.18
C VAL A 116 12.08 9.47 14.44
N GLN A 117 12.09 9.96 15.70
CA GLN A 117 12.88 11.13 16.09
C GLN A 117 14.40 10.88 15.98
N SER A 118 14.89 9.72 16.41
CA SER A 118 16.31 9.36 16.33
C SER A 118 16.84 9.19 14.90
N ALA A 119 15.95 8.93 13.94
CA ALA A 119 16.30 8.72 12.54
C ALA A 119 16.41 10.02 11.71
N ASN A 120 16.18 11.20 12.31
CA ASN A 120 16.21 12.51 11.61
C ASN A 120 15.40 12.54 10.29
N LEU A 121 14.30 11.78 10.21
CA LEU A 121 13.46 11.75 9.03
C LEU A 121 12.57 12.99 9.00
N ASN A 122 12.84 13.91 8.06
CA ASN A 122 12.02 15.10 7.82
C ASN A 122 10.62 14.69 7.37
N THR A 123 9.70 14.62 8.33
CA THR A 123 8.29 14.23 8.12
C THR A 123 7.55 15.23 7.21
N ALA A 124 8.12 16.42 6.98
CA ALA A 124 7.57 17.48 6.14
C ALA A 124 7.60 17.21 4.63
N GLU A 125 8.45 16.30 4.14
CA GLU A 125 8.51 15.95 2.69
C GLU A 125 7.60 14.77 2.31
N MET A 126 6.92 14.16 3.28
CA MET A 126 6.10 12.97 3.05
C MET A 126 4.64 13.37 2.82
N VAL A 127 4.17 13.25 1.58
CA VAL A 127 2.77 13.55 1.21
C VAL A 127 1.83 12.66 2.03
N PRO A 128 1.00 13.22 2.92
CA PRO A 128 0.05 12.43 3.70
C PRO A 128 -0.97 11.76 2.76
N VAL A 129 -1.29 10.51 3.05
CA VAL A 129 -2.40 9.79 2.39
C VAL A 129 -3.68 10.57 2.71
N LYS A 130 -4.22 11.28 1.71
CA LYS A 130 -5.44 12.08 1.84
C LYS A 130 -6.60 11.14 2.19
N ILE A 131 -7.04 11.16 3.44
CA ILE A 131 -8.26 10.46 3.88
C ILE A 131 -9.42 11.11 3.12
N PRO A 132 -10.24 10.37 2.37
CA PRO A 132 -11.38 10.97 1.69
C PRO A 132 -12.34 11.55 2.72
N GLU A 133 -12.61 12.85 2.63
CA GLU A 133 -13.60 13.50 3.48
C GLU A 133 -14.98 12.84 3.29
N PRO A 134 -15.74 12.63 4.38
CA PRO A 134 -17.09 12.09 4.28
C PRO A 134 -17.96 13.04 3.45
N ARG A 135 -18.66 12.49 2.44
CA ARG A 135 -19.53 13.27 1.55
C ARG A 135 -20.85 13.58 2.26
N THR A 136 -20.89 14.64 3.06
CA THR A 136 -22.07 15.04 3.86
C THR A 136 -23.00 16.01 3.12
N GLU A 137 -22.46 16.82 2.21
CA GLU A 137 -23.22 17.86 1.52
C GLU A 137 -24.09 17.33 0.38
N ARG A 138 -25.33 17.83 0.28
CA ARG A 138 -26.30 17.44 -0.76
C ARG A 138 -26.89 18.65 -1.46
N VAL A 139 -26.86 18.62 -2.79
CA VAL A 139 -27.56 19.55 -3.68
C VAL A 139 -28.75 18.84 -4.31
N THR A 140 -29.95 19.45 -4.28
CA THR A 140 -31.15 18.92 -4.95
C THR A 140 -31.61 19.94 -5.99
N THR A 141 -31.77 19.51 -7.24
CA THR A 141 -32.20 20.36 -8.37
C THR A 141 -33.35 19.69 -9.12
N GLY A 142 -34.27 20.51 -9.66
CA GLY A 142 -35.33 20.05 -10.54
C GLY A 142 -34.91 20.13 -12.00
N PHE A 143 -35.27 19.12 -12.79
CA PHE A 143 -35.05 19.08 -14.25
C PHE A 143 -36.37 18.74 -14.95
N SER A 144 -36.56 19.26 -16.16
CA SER A 144 -37.68 18.90 -17.02
C SER A 144 -37.56 17.46 -17.53
N LYS A 145 -38.66 16.91 -18.07
CA LYS A 145 -38.67 15.55 -18.62
C LYS A 145 -37.74 15.39 -19.83
N SER A 146 -37.62 16.43 -20.67
CA SER A 146 -36.73 16.44 -21.84
C SER A 146 -35.27 16.46 -21.42
N GLU A 147 -34.89 17.32 -20.48
CA GLU A 147 -33.52 17.36 -19.94
C GLU A 147 -33.15 16.03 -19.28
N MET A 148 -34.06 15.45 -18.49
CA MET A 148 -33.83 14.14 -17.88
C MET A 148 -33.65 13.01 -18.90
N LYS A 149 -34.26 13.12 -20.09
CA LYS A 149 -34.08 12.14 -21.17
C LYS A 149 -32.68 12.25 -21.77
N GLU A 150 -32.23 13.46 -22.09
CA GLU A 150 -30.88 13.70 -22.62
C GLU A 150 -29.79 13.32 -21.63
N MET A 151 -29.96 13.66 -20.35
CA MET A 151 -29.02 13.29 -19.29
C MET A 151 -28.88 11.78 -19.12
N ARG A 152 -29.95 11.01 -19.36
CA ARG A 152 -29.88 9.54 -19.31
C ARG A 152 -29.01 8.97 -20.43
N LEU A 153 -29.04 9.55 -21.62
CA LEU A 153 -28.18 9.14 -22.74
C LEU A 153 -26.69 9.33 -22.38
N HIS A 154 -26.35 10.48 -21.80
CA HIS A 154 -24.97 10.73 -21.35
C HIS A 154 -24.55 9.85 -20.16
N ALA A 155 -25.49 9.46 -19.31
CA ALA A 155 -25.24 8.66 -18.12
C ALA A 155 -25.16 7.13 -18.37
N GLU A 156 -25.41 6.65 -19.59
CA GLU A 156 -25.44 5.21 -19.92
C GLU A 156 -24.21 4.45 -19.42
N ASN A 157 -23.03 5.08 -19.47
CA ASN A 157 -21.77 4.45 -19.06
C ASN A 157 -21.43 4.63 -17.57
N PHE A 158 -22.10 5.54 -16.87
CA PHE A 158 -21.78 5.93 -15.48
C PHE A 158 -22.62 5.22 -14.42
N GLY A 159 -23.53 4.32 -14.83
CA GLY A 159 -24.43 3.59 -13.92
C GLY A 159 -25.70 4.36 -13.57
N SER A 160 -25.58 5.66 -13.29
CA SER A 160 -26.73 6.53 -13.04
C SER A 160 -26.50 7.98 -13.47
N VAL A 161 -27.60 8.72 -13.69
CA VAL A 161 -27.56 10.17 -13.97
C VAL A 161 -26.89 10.95 -12.83
N ARG A 162 -27.07 10.49 -11.59
CA ARG A 162 -26.42 11.09 -10.42
C ARG A 162 -24.90 10.94 -10.49
N GLU A 163 -24.40 9.75 -10.79
CA GLU A 163 -22.96 9.50 -10.88
C GLU A 163 -22.33 10.28 -12.04
N TRP A 164 -23.03 10.37 -13.17
CA TRP A 164 -22.62 11.21 -14.28
C TRP A 164 -22.56 12.70 -13.92
N LEU A 165 -23.59 13.23 -13.23
CA LEU A 165 -23.61 14.62 -12.76
C LEU A 165 -22.47 14.93 -11.79
N VAL A 166 -22.18 14.01 -10.85
CA VAL A 166 -21.07 14.17 -9.92
C VAL A 166 -19.74 14.15 -10.67
N ALA A 167 -19.58 13.26 -11.65
CA ALA A 167 -18.39 13.21 -12.50
C ALA A 167 -18.22 14.51 -13.32
N LEU A 168 -19.30 15.03 -13.90
CA LEU A 168 -19.30 16.30 -14.63
C LEU A 168 -18.94 17.49 -13.73
N ALA A 169 -19.51 17.57 -12.54
CA ALA A 169 -19.17 18.64 -11.59
C ALA A 169 -17.69 18.54 -11.19
N ARG A 170 -17.19 17.33 -10.92
CA ARG A 170 -15.80 17.10 -10.54
C ARG A 170 -14.81 17.36 -11.65
N SER A 171 -15.13 17.06 -12.90
CA SER A 171 -14.21 17.33 -14.01
C SER A 171 -13.98 18.83 -14.21
N ARG A 172 -14.92 19.68 -13.76
CA ARG A 172 -14.75 21.14 -13.76
C ARG A 172 -14.01 21.66 -12.53
N ILE A 173 -14.20 21.04 -11.36
CA ILE A 173 -13.56 21.46 -10.09
C ILE A 173 -12.12 20.90 -9.98
N LEU A 174 -11.89 19.70 -10.51
CA LEU A 174 -10.65 18.93 -10.42
C LEU A 174 -10.25 18.42 -11.82
N PRO A 175 -9.86 19.31 -12.74
CA PRO A 175 -9.59 18.95 -14.14
C PRO A 175 -8.41 17.99 -14.32
N GLU A 176 -7.46 17.98 -13.38
CA GLU A 176 -6.33 17.05 -13.36
C GLU A 176 -6.70 15.64 -12.87
N VAL A 177 -7.92 15.43 -12.35
CA VAL A 177 -8.37 14.14 -11.81
C VAL A 177 -9.35 13.47 -12.79
N PRO A 178 -8.94 12.39 -13.49
CA PRO A 178 -9.82 11.67 -14.41
C PRO A 178 -11.09 11.16 -13.73
N GLN A 179 -12.24 11.38 -14.37
CA GLN A 179 -13.53 10.87 -13.91
C GLN A 179 -13.93 9.71 -14.81
N PHE A 180 -13.72 8.49 -14.33
CA PHE A 180 -13.98 7.27 -15.07
C PHE A 180 -15.44 6.81 -14.93
N SER A 181 -15.98 6.33 -16.04
CA SER A 181 -17.24 5.60 -16.10
C SER A 181 -17.07 4.16 -15.57
N THR A 182 -18.18 3.48 -15.27
CA THR A 182 -18.16 2.10 -14.74
C THR A 182 -17.44 1.14 -15.69
N LYS A 183 -17.65 1.32 -17.00
CA LYS A 183 -17.00 0.52 -18.03
C LYS A 183 -15.48 0.75 -18.06
N GLU A 184 -15.04 2.00 -17.96
CA GLU A 184 -13.61 2.33 -17.91
C GLU A 184 -12.94 1.80 -16.64
N ILE A 185 -13.63 1.87 -15.49
CA ILE A 185 -13.17 1.28 -14.23
C ILE A 185 -12.98 -0.24 -14.38
N GLN A 186 -13.92 -0.95 -15.02
CA GLN A 186 -13.77 -2.38 -15.29
C GLN A 186 -12.57 -2.70 -16.18
N VAL A 187 -12.33 -1.88 -17.21
CA VAL A 187 -11.14 -2.01 -18.06
C VAL A 187 -9.87 -1.80 -17.25
N LEU A 188 -9.81 -0.78 -16.38
CA LEU A 188 -8.66 -0.56 -15.49
C LEU A 188 -8.45 -1.72 -14.51
N TYR A 189 -9.51 -2.32 -13.97
CA TYR A 189 -9.39 -3.51 -13.12
C TYR A 189 -8.82 -4.72 -13.87
N ALA A 190 -9.31 -4.98 -15.09
CA ALA A 190 -8.76 -6.03 -15.94
C ALA A 190 -7.28 -5.77 -16.25
N SER A 191 -6.95 -4.52 -16.57
CA SER A 191 -5.59 -4.05 -16.78
C SER A 191 -4.69 -4.33 -15.56
N ASN A 192 -5.12 -3.95 -14.36
CA ASN A 192 -4.36 -4.19 -13.12
C ASN A 192 -4.15 -5.67 -12.83
N ARG A 193 -5.11 -6.53 -13.19
CA ARG A 193 -4.98 -7.99 -13.06
C ARG A 193 -3.89 -8.54 -13.99
N GLU A 194 -3.76 -8.01 -15.20
CA GLU A 194 -2.70 -8.38 -16.15
C GLU A 194 -1.31 -7.98 -15.63
N LEU A 195 -1.15 -6.76 -15.10
CA LEU A 195 0.09 -6.34 -14.42
C LEU A 195 0.47 -7.25 -13.25
N TRP A 196 -0.52 -7.77 -12.55
CA TRP A 196 -0.31 -8.73 -11.48
C TRP A 196 0.22 -10.09 -11.99
N ALA A 197 -0.23 -10.54 -13.16
CA ALA A 197 0.31 -11.72 -13.80
C ALA A 197 1.75 -11.49 -14.27
N ILE A 198 2.01 -10.36 -14.95
CA ILE A 198 3.35 -9.92 -15.37
C ILE A 198 4.32 -9.87 -14.18
N GLY A 199 3.92 -9.24 -13.08
CA GLY A 199 4.75 -9.15 -11.88
C GLY A 199 5.06 -10.50 -11.22
N ARG A 200 4.13 -11.46 -11.28
CA ARG A 200 4.39 -12.83 -10.79
C ARG A 200 5.41 -13.55 -11.67
N ASN A 201 5.28 -13.46 -12.99
CA ASN A 201 6.20 -14.08 -13.93
C ASN A 201 7.61 -13.49 -13.77
N LEU A 202 7.73 -12.16 -13.64
CA LEU A 202 9.01 -11.50 -13.36
C LEU A 202 9.66 -11.99 -12.07
N ASN A 203 8.86 -12.14 -11.00
CA ASN A 203 9.37 -12.63 -9.72
C ASN A 203 9.82 -14.10 -9.78
N GLN A 204 9.17 -14.92 -10.62
CA GLN A 204 9.61 -16.30 -10.89
C GLN A 204 10.94 -16.33 -11.64
N ILE A 205 11.10 -15.50 -12.68
CA ILE A 205 12.36 -15.36 -13.42
C ILE A 205 13.48 -14.90 -12.48
N ALA A 206 13.23 -13.88 -11.66
CA ALA A 206 14.20 -13.39 -10.69
C ALA A 206 14.58 -14.46 -9.65
N HIS A 207 13.61 -15.23 -9.16
CA HIS A 207 13.88 -16.33 -8.23
C HIS A 207 14.68 -17.46 -8.89
N ALA A 208 14.37 -17.81 -10.14
CA ALA A 208 15.11 -18.81 -10.90
C ALA A 208 16.56 -18.37 -11.13
N ILE A 209 16.79 -17.11 -11.50
CA ILE A 209 18.14 -16.52 -11.65
C ILE A 209 18.90 -16.54 -10.33
N ASN A 210 18.27 -16.13 -9.23
CA ASN A 210 18.90 -16.13 -7.91
C ASN A 210 19.25 -17.55 -7.42
N LEU A 211 18.43 -18.54 -7.78
CA LEU A 211 18.70 -19.94 -7.45
C LEU A 211 19.87 -20.49 -8.28
N ASP A 212 19.90 -20.18 -9.56
CA ASP A 212 20.95 -20.58 -10.50
C ASP A 212 22.32 -20.03 -10.07
N ILE A 213 22.42 -18.72 -9.81
CA ILE A 213 23.65 -18.08 -9.29
C ILE A 213 24.11 -18.73 -7.97
N LYS A 214 23.19 -19.07 -7.07
CA LYS A 214 23.51 -19.71 -5.80
C LYS A 214 24.03 -21.15 -5.96
N GLN A 215 23.60 -21.87 -6.99
CA GLN A 215 23.94 -23.27 -7.19
C GLN A 215 25.20 -23.46 -8.04
N THR A 216 25.40 -22.64 -9.07
CA THR A 216 26.49 -22.80 -10.05
C THR A 216 27.58 -21.73 -9.94
N GLY A 217 27.36 -20.65 -9.19
CA GLY A 217 28.31 -19.54 -9.04
C GLY A 217 28.52 -18.72 -10.33
N ARG A 218 27.76 -19.01 -11.39
CA ARG A 218 27.79 -18.32 -12.68
C ARG A 218 26.36 -18.07 -13.15
N LEU A 219 26.15 -17.01 -13.93
CA LEU A 219 24.98 -16.91 -14.79
C LEU A 219 25.23 -17.83 -15.99
N GLU A 220 24.82 -19.09 -15.92
CA GLU A 220 24.66 -19.89 -17.16
C GLU A 220 23.43 -19.37 -17.89
N SER A 221 23.60 -18.25 -18.58
CA SER A 221 22.55 -17.50 -19.25
C SER A 221 21.97 -18.31 -20.41
N SER A 222 20.81 -18.92 -20.20
CA SER A 222 20.00 -19.49 -21.27
C SER A 222 19.40 -18.34 -22.09
N VAL A 223 19.66 -18.30 -23.40
CA VAL A 223 19.04 -17.37 -24.38
C VAL A 223 17.51 -17.34 -24.27
N SER A 224 16.90 -18.42 -23.77
CA SER A 224 15.47 -18.51 -23.43
C SER A 224 15.02 -17.44 -22.41
N ARG A 225 15.84 -17.14 -21.38
CA ARG A 225 15.49 -16.18 -20.32
C ARG A 225 15.52 -14.72 -20.81
N LEU A 226 16.34 -14.41 -21.83
CA LEU A 226 16.35 -13.09 -22.48
C LEU A 226 15.09 -12.88 -23.32
N LYS A 227 14.64 -13.92 -24.04
CA LYS A 227 13.35 -13.86 -24.77
C LYS A 227 12.17 -13.67 -23.82
N GLU A 228 12.15 -14.36 -22.68
CA GLU A 228 11.11 -14.19 -21.66
C GLU A 228 11.08 -12.75 -21.09
N LEU A 229 12.24 -12.11 -20.94
CA LEU A 229 12.35 -10.70 -20.53
C LEU A 229 11.83 -9.73 -21.60
N ASP A 230 12.14 -9.99 -22.88
CA ASP A 230 11.65 -9.18 -24.00
C ASP A 230 10.14 -9.29 -24.19
N GLU A 231 9.58 -10.51 -24.06
CA GLU A 231 8.13 -10.75 -24.07
C GLU A 231 7.43 -10.06 -22.89
N LEU A 232 8.05 -10.08 -21.72
CA LEU A 232 7.54 -9.38 -20.54
C LEU A 232 7.53 -7.86 -20.75
N LYS A 233 8.60 -7.31 -21.33
CA LYS A 233 8.69 -5.88 -21.65
C LYS A 233 7.61 -5.48 -22.65
N ALA A 234 7.42 -6.25 -23.72
CA ALA A 234 6.37 -6.01 -24.69
C ALA A 234 4.97 -6.04 -24.04
N ALA A 235 4.72 -6.97 -23.12
CA ALA A 235 3.46 -7.02 -22.37
C ALA A 235 3.24 -5.77 -21.48
N ILE A 236 4.29 -5.25 -20.86
CA ILE A 236 4.24 -4.01 -20.06
C ILE A 236 3.96 -2.79 -20.95
N ASP A 237 4.58 -2.71 -22.12
CA ASP A 237 4.41 -1.58 -23.05
C ASP A 237 2.99 -1.54 -23.63
N ILE A 238 2.44 -2.69 -24.02
CA ILE A 238 1.04 -2.83 -24.46
C ILE A 238 0.09 -2.42 -23.33
N HIS A 239 0.36 -2.88 -22.11
CA HIS A 239 -0.45 -2.56 -20.94
C HIS A 239 -0.45 -1.05 -20.65
N THR A 240 0.73 -0.42 -20.61
CA THR A 240 0.87 1.02 -20.33
C THR A 240 0.14 1.85 -21.40
N SER A 241 0.18 1.38 -22.65
CA SER A 241 -0.59 1.98 -23.76
C SER A 241 -2.10 1.90 -23.57
N HIS A 242 -2.63 0.79 -23.05
CA HIS A 242 -4.06 0.66 -22.75
C HIS A 242 -4.50 1.59 -21.62
N VAL A 243 -3.72 1.68 -20.53
CA VAL A 243 -4.03 2.57 -19.41
C VAL A 243 -4.02 4.04 -19.86
N MET A 244 -3.01 4.45 -20.64
CA MET A 244 -2.95 5.81 -21.18
C MET A 244 -4.16 6.14 -22.06
N LYS A 245 -4.61 5.21 -22.91
CA LYS A 245 -5.82 5.41 -23.74
C LYS A 245 -7.07 5.65 -22.88
N VAL A 246 -7.24 4.89 -21.80
CA VAL A 246 -8.40 5.04 -20.89
C VAL A 246 -8.32 6.36 -20.12
N CYS A 247 -7.15 6.73 -19.61
CA CYS A 247 -6.93 8.02 -18.95
C CYS A 247 -7.22 9.21 -19.88
N ASN A 248 -6.69 9.17 -21.11
CA ASN A 248 -6.91 10.23 -22.09
C ASN A 248 -8.38 10.31 -22.53
N ALA A 249 -9.03 9.16 -22.78
CA ALA A 249 -10.45 9.14 -23.12
C ALA A 249 -11.33 9.73 -22.00
N SER A 250 -10.96 9.51 -20.73
CA SER A 250 -11.64 10.15 -19.60
C SER A 250 -11.42 11.65 -19.58
N LEU A 251 -10.19 12.14 -19.79
CA LEU A 251 -9.90 13.58 -19.78
C LEU A 251 -10.53 14.31 -20.97
N ASP A 252 -10.42 13.75 -22.18
CA ASP A 252 -10.94 14.37 -23.41
C ASP A 252 -12.47 14.48 -23.40
N ARG A 253 -13.18 13.54 -22.74
CA ARG A 253 -14.64 13.59 -22.53
C ARG A 253 -15.11 14.91 -21.90
N TRP A 254 -14.27 15.58 -21.13
CA TRP A 254 -14.63 16.76 -20.34
C TRP A 254 -13.98 18.05 -20.83
N LYS A 255 -13.19 18.02 -21.92
CA LYS A 255 -12.48 19.18 -22.49
C LYS A 255 -13.35 20.11 -23.37
N SER A 256 -14.66 19.95 -23.36
CA SER A 256 -15.59 20.86 -24.05
C SER A 256 -15.76 22.20 -23.35
#